data_AF-A0A944Z8E6-F1
#
_entry.id   AF-A0A944Z8E6-F1
#
_cell.length_a   1.000
_cell.length_b   1.000
_cell.length_c   1.000
_cell.angle_alpha   90.00
_cell.angle_beta   90.00
_cell.angle_gamma   90.00
#
_symmetry.space_group_name_H-M   'P 1'
#
loop_
_entity.id
_entity.type
_entity.pdbx_description
1 polymer ?
#
loop_
_entity_poly.entity_id
_entity_poly.type
_entity_poly.pdbx_seq_one_letter_code
_entity_poly.pdbx_strand_id
1 'polypeptide(L)'
;MFREKIKVLDCTVRDGGLINNYHFKDDFVKAIYRATCDSGIDIMEIGKKLCVSDEYTREKYGKWNFCDEDDMKYIVDSYECESPPMLAV
;
A
#
# COMPACT_ATOMS: atom_id res chain seq x y z
N MET A 1 -26.78 5.48 6.48
CA MET A 1 -27.23 4.73 5.29
C MET A 1 -26.03 3.99 4.72
N PHE A 2 -26.00 2.66 4.83
CA PHE A 2 -24.97 1.82 4.21
C PHE A 2 -25.37 1.52 2.76
N ARG A 3 -24.44 1.62 1.80
CA ARG A 3 -24.66 1.32 0.39
C ARG A 3 -23.73 0.18 -0.01
N GLU A 4 -24.24 -1.04 0.00
CA GLU A 4 -23.49 -2.28 -0.22
C GLU A 4 -22.66 -2.30 -1.52
N LYS A 5 -23.13 -1.58 -2.57
CA LYS A 5 -22.42 -1.49 -3.85
C LYS A 5 -21.26 -0.49 -3.86
N ILE A 6 -21.15 0.39 -2.86
CA ILE A 6 -20.02 1.33 -2.76
C ILE A 6 -18.84 0.57 -2.18
N LYS A 7 -17.70 0.71 -2.84
CA LYS A 7 -16.41 0.20 -2.39
C LYS A 7 -15.49 1.37 -2.09
N VAL A 8 -14.74 1.28 -1.01
CA VAL A 8 -13.76 2.29 -0.59
C VAL A 8 -12.36 1.78 -0.91
N LEU A 9 -11.58 2.63 -1.58
CA LEU A 9 -10.19 2.39 -1.90
C LEU A 9 -9.33 3.39 -1.11
N ASP A 10 -8.43 2.89 -0.28
CA ASP A 10 -7.34 3.68 0.29
C ASP A 10 -6.18 3.73 -0.70
N CYS A 11 -5.74 4.93 -1.08
CA CYS A 11 -4.57 5.16 -1.94
C CYS A 11 -3.48 5.94 -1.22
N THR A 12 -3.44 5.90 0.12
CA THR A 12 -2.59 6.76 0.93
C THR A 12 -1.11 6.56 0.62
N VAL A 13 -0.65 5.30 0.53
CA VAL A 13 0.76 4.99 0.27
C VAL A 13 1.13 5.25 -1.19
N ARG A 14 0.26 4.87 -2.14
CA ARG A 14 0.53 5.07 -3.57
C ARG A 14 0.56 6.54 -3.95
N ASP A 15 -0.48 7.30 -3.61
CA ASP A 15 -0.62 8.70 -4.04
C ASP A 15 0.22 9.64 -3.17
N GLY A 16 0.28 9.38 -1.86
CA GLY A 16 1.23 10.05 -0.97
C GLY A 16 2.69 9.78 -1.34
N GLY A 17 2.99 8.69 -2.03
CA GLY A 17 4.31 8.40 -2.56
C GLY A 17 4.82 9.43 -3.56
N LEU A 18 3.93 10.15 -4.25
CA LEU A 18 4.30 11.21 -5.21
C LEU A 18 5.01 12.39 -4.54
N ILE A 19 4.71 12.70 -3.28
CA ILE A 19 5.33 13.81 -2.54
C ILE A 19 6.52 13.37 -1.68
N ASN A 20 6.65 12.07 -1.40
CA ASN A 20 7.71 11.50 -0.55
C ASN A 20 8.70 10.61 -1.34
N ASN A 21 8.65 10.65 -2.68
CA ASN A 21 9.39 9.73 -3.55
C ASN A 21 9.31 8.27 -3.08
N TYR A 22 8.14 7.85 -2.57
CA TYR A 22 7.89 6.48 -2.09
C TYR A 22 8.81 5.98 -0.96
N HIS A 23 9.47 6.87 -0.22
CA HIS A 23 10.33 6.52 0.94
C HIS A 23 9.55 6.42 2.24
N PHE A 24 8.48 5.63 2.26
CA PHE A 24 7.78 5.31 3.51
C PHE A 24 8.52 4.22 4.27
N LYS A 25 8.67 4.40 5.58
CA LYS A 25 9.14 3.35 6.47
C LYS A 25 8.10 2.24 6.56
N ASP A 26 8.56 1.01 6.77
CA ASP A 26 7.67 -0.16 6.87
C ASP A 26 6.65 0.00 7.98
N ASP A 27 7.04 0.51 9.14
CA ASP A 27 6.11 0.74 10.26
C ASP A 27 4.98 1.70 9.92
N PHE A 28 5.23 2.69 9.04
CA PHE A 28 4.18 3.57 8.55
C PHE A 28 3.19 2.80 7.67
N VAL A 29 3.70 2.00 6.72
CA VAL A 29 2.83 1.23 5.82
C VAL A 29 2.07 0.12 6.56
N LYS A 30 2.69 -0.53 7.55
CA LYS A 30 2.02 -1.47 8.46
C LYS A 30 0.91 -0.80 9.26
N ALA A 31 1.14 0.42 9.75
CA ALA A 31 0.11 1.18 10.46
C ALA A 31 -1.08 1.51 9.55
N ILE A 32 -0.84 1.87 8.28
CA ILE A 32 -1.92 2.06 7.30
C ILE A 32 -2.64 0.75 7.00
N TYR A 33 -1.92 -0.35 6.76
CA TYR A 33 -2.55 -1.66 6.53
C TYR A 33 -3.42 -2.12 7.70
N ARG A 34 -2.94 -1.94 8.93
CA ARG A 34 -3.75 -2.18 10.12
C ARG A 34 -5.00 -1.29 10.14
N ALA A 35 -4.86 0.00 9.84
CA ALA A 35 -5.99 0.92 9.83
C ALA A 35 -7.03 0.57 8.75
N THR A 36 -6.60 0.12 7.57
CA THR A 36 -7.52 -0.31 6.50
C THR A 36 -8.27 -1.58 6.90
N CYS A 37 -7.59 -2.53 7.54
CA CYS A 37 -8.20 -3.71 8.16
C CYS A 37 -9.23 -3.36 9.22
N ASP A 38 -8.85 -2.57 10.23
CA ASP A 38 -9.73 -2.20 11.35
C ASP A 38 -10.93 -1.34 10.90
N SER A 39 -10.81 -0.64 9.77
CA SER A 39 -11.86 0.22 9.21
C SER A 39 -12.76 -0.47 8.19
N GLY A 40 -12.48 -1.73 7.83
CA GLY A 40 -13.24 -2.46 6.81
C GLY A 40 -13.14 -1.85 5.41
N ILE A 41 -11.97 -1.31 5.05
CA ILE A 41 -11.69 -0.78 3.71
C ILE A 41 -11.67 -1.93 2.71
N ASP A 42 -12.26 -1.74 1.53
CA ASP A 42 -12.39 -2.80 0.53
C ASP A 42 -11.08 -3.03 -0.26
N ILE A 43 -10.33 -1.96 -0.56
CA ILE A 43 -9.13 -2.00 -1.39
C ILE A 43 -8.05 -1.09 -0.81
N MET A 44 -6.82 -1.56 -0.77
CA MET A 44 -5.65 -0.75 -0.44
C MET A 44 -4.68 -0.73 -1.61
N GLU A 45 -4.50 0.44 -2.23
CA GLU A 45 -3.49 0.71 -3.24
C GLU A 45 -2.16 1.04 -2.53
N ILE A 46 -1.33 0.02 -2.34
CA ILE A 46 -0.16 0.05 -1.45
C ILE A 46 1.10 0.60 -2.12
N GLY A 47 1.11 0.74 -3.44
CA GLY A 47 2.27 1.22 -4.17
C GLY A 47 2.06 1.26 -5.67
N LYS A 48 3.19 1.26 -6.40
CA LYS A 48 3.23 1.06 -7.85
C LYS A 48 4.03 -0.19 -8.17
N LYS A 49 3.69 -0.85 -9.28
CA LYS A 49 4.49 -1.95 -9.86
C LYS A 49 5.42 -1.47 -10.99
N LEU A 50 6.25 -0.46 -10.71
CA LEU A 50 7.18 0.10 -11.69
C LEU A 50 8.39 -0.83 -11.91
N CYS A 51 9.00 -0.79 -13.10
CA CYS A 51 10.27 -1.46 -13.37
C CYS A 51 11.45 -0.52 -13.05
N VAL A 52 12.54 -1.09 -12.52
CA VAL A 52 13.80 -0.34 -12.32
C VAL A 52 14.38 0.07 -13.68
N SER A 53 14.80 1.32 -13.79
CA SER A 53 15.48 1.87 -14.96
C SER A 53 16.52 2.92 -14.54
N ASP A 54 17.26 3.48 -15.51
CA ASP A 54 18.22 4.56 -15.26
C ASP A 54 17.56 5.81 -14.64
N GLU A 55 16.28 6.06 -14.96
CA GLU A 55 15.52 7.20 -14.41
C GLU A 55 14.84 6.86 -13.08
N TYR A 56 14.39 5.62 -12.93
CA TYR A 56 13.64 5.11 -11.77
C TYR A 56 14.46 4.08 -11.02
N THR A 57 15.39 4.58 -10.19
CA THR A 57 16.20 3.75 -9.30
C THR A 57 15.55 3.60 -7.92
N ARG A 58 15.86 2.50 -7.21
CA ARG A 58 15.37 2.25 -5.84
C ARG A 58 15.91 3.24 -4.80
N GLU A 59 17.06 3.84 -5.08
CA GLU A 59 17.63 4.89 -4.24
C GLU A 59 16.83 6.18 -4.37
N LYS A 60 16.50 6.57 -5.61
CA LYS A 60 15.75 7.80 -5.88
C LYS A 60 14.28 7.67 -5.49
N TYR A 61 13.67 6.54 -5.81
CA TYR A 61 12.28 6.24 -5.50
C TYR A 61 12.23 5.01 -4.60
N GLY A 62 11.74 5.15 -3.38
CA GLY A 62 11.76 4.08 -2.39
C GLY A 62 10.99 2.83 -2.82
N LYS A 63 11.09 1.78 -2.00
CA LYS A 63 10.59 0.44 -2.36
C LYS A 63 9.11 0.41 -2.77
N TRP A 64 8.26 1.29 -2.23
CA TRP A 64 6.83 1.34 -2.55
C TRP A 64 6.50 1.84 -3.97
N ASN A 65 7.50 2.33 -4.71
CA ASN A 65 7.36 2.64 -6.14
C ASN A 65 7.48 1.39 -7.04
N PHE A 66 8.10 0.32 -6.53
CA PHE A 66 8.32 -0.95 -7.23
C PHE A 66 7.44 -2.06 -6.66
N CYS A 67 7.18 -1.99 -5.35
CA CYS A 67 6.24 -2.81 -4.59
C CYS A 67 6.34 -4.30 -4.93
N ASP A 68 7.49 -4.88 -4.57
CA ASP A 68 7.76 -6.29 -4.81
C ASP A 68 6.84 -7.19 -3.97
N GLU A 69 6.66 -8.43 -4.41
CA GLU A 69 5.75 -9.38 -3.76
C GLU A 69 6.15 -9.70 -2.32
N ASP A 70 7.45 -9.76 -2.04
CA ASP A 70 7.97 -9.97 -0.68
C ASP A 70 7.65 -8.80 0.26
N ASP A 71 7.68 -7.56 -0.25
CA ASP A 71 7.31 -6.37 0.54
C ASP A 71 5.80 -6.38 0.85
N MET A 72 4.96 -6.72 -0.12
CA MET A 72 3.51 -6.84 0.09
C MET A 72 3.20 -7.93 1.12
N LYS A 73 3.82 -9.11 0.97
CA LYS A 73 3.64 -10.21 1.91
C LYS A 73 4.07 -9.82 3.32
N TYR A 74 5.20 -9.14 3.46
CA TYR A 74 5.70 -8.66 4.75
C TYR A 74 4.73 -7.70 5.45
N ILE A 75 3.99 -6.87 4.69
CA ILE A 75 2.97 -5.98 5.25
C ILE A 75 1.72 -6.76 5.65
N VAL A 76 1.24 -7.68 4.81
CA VAL A 76 0.07 -8.52 5.13
C VAL A 76 0.31 -9.37 6.38
N ASP A 77 1.50 -9.97 6.49
CA ASP A 77 1.88 -10.80 7.63
C ASP A 77 2.08 -9.98 8.93
N SER A 78 2.03 -8.65 8.86
CA SER A 78 2.25 -7.78 10.03
C SER A 78 1.03 -7.60 10.94
N TYR A 79 -0.17 -7.93 10.46
CA TYR A 79 -1.42 -7.74 11.21
C TYR A 79 -2.46 -8.81 10.85
N GLU A 80 -3.03 -9.45 11.87
CA GLU A 80 -4.08 -10.45 11.69
C GLU A 80 -5.41 -9.74 11.42
N CYS A 81 -6.00 -9.99 10.24
CA CYS A 81 -7.11 -9.22 9.71
C CYS A 81 -8.26 -10.15 9.33
N GLU A 82 -9.42 -9.98 9.97
CA GLU A 82 -10.59 -10.84 9.72
C GLU A 82 -11.15 -10.68 8.30
N SER A 83 -11.06 -9.47 7.74
CA SER A 83 -11.51 -9.15 6.38
C SER A 83 -10.46 -8.27 5.68
N PRO A 84 -9.40 -8.89 5.11
CA PRO A 84 -8.31 -8.13 4.50
C PRO A 84 -8.77 -7.37 3.25
N PRO A 85 -8.31 -6.12 3.06
CA PRO A 85 -8.57 -5.40 1.82
C PRO A 85 -7.91 -6.12 0.65
N MET A 86 -8.49 -6.00 -0.54
CA MET A 86 -7.79 -6.37 -1.77
C MET A 86 -6.60 -5.44 -1.95
N LEU A 87 -5.40 -5.99 -2.18
CA LEU A 87 -4.22 -5.17 -2.46
C LEU A 87 -4.13 -4.83 -3.96
N ALA A 88 -3.84 -3.57 -4.26
CA ALA A 88 -3.59 -3.05 -5.59
C ALA A 88 -2.20 -2.37 -5.67
N VAL A 89 -1.52 -2.51 -6.82
CA VAL A 89 -0.19 -1.94 -7.13
C VAL A 89 -0.08 -1.58 -8.61
#